data_AF-A0A815YBB0-F1
#
_entry.id   AF-A0A815YBB0-F1
#
_cell.length_a   1.000
_cell.length_b   1.000
_cell.length_c   1.000
_cell.angle_alpha   90.00
_cell.angle_beta   90.00
_cell.angle_gamma   90.00
#
_symmetry.space_group_name_H-M   'P 1'
#
loop_
_entity.id
_entity.type
_entity.pdbx_description
1 polymer ?
#
loop_
_entity_poly.entity_id
_entity_poly.type
_entity_poly.pdbx_seq_one_letter_code
_entity_poly.pdbx_strand_id
1 'polypeptide(L)'
;MQSYNFKNIPKTLAQRQQLRQCFLLSNCQFLKAFEEASGNKIIHMYEIDSKIKVLLTRRYGQQFIQSQTLFQCSQLIHNHVIYKQHAVYVYDLEHVEEIPLFFQIVHILQLNQEWIVVVDLLNTDGFSTKLWSYRVSSYDRLDIVSPNNLKYYHKGLDLYKVDHFHVVNLTSRLTKAN
;
A
#
# COMPACT_ATOMS: atom_id res chain seq x y z
N MET A 1 -17.77 -30.88 -3.04
CA MET A 1 -16.83 -29.97 -2.36
C MET A 1 -15.43 -30.23 -2.90
N GLN A 2 -14.94 -29.40 -3.82
CA GLN A 2 -13.57 -29.51 -4.34
C GLN A 2 -12.65 -28.69 -3.44
N SER A 3 -11.75 -29.36 -2.73
CA SER A 3 -10.67 -28.71 -2.00
C SER A 3 -9.68 -28.13 -3.02
N TYR A 4 -9.58 -26.80 -3.09
CA TYR A 4 -8.50 -26.13 -3.81
C TYR A 4 -7.21 -26.23 -2.99
N ASN A 5 -6.63 -27.43 -2.99
CA ASN A 5 -5.29 -27.68 -2.51
C ASN A 5 -4.31 -27.05 -3.50
N PHE A 6 -3.83 -25.83 -3.24
CA PHE A 6 -2.59 -25.31 -3.84
C PHE A 6 -1.39 -26.08 -3.24
N LYS A 7 -1.36 -27.39 -3.43
CA LYS A 7 -0.25 -28.26 -3.04
C LYS A 7 0.94 -27.88 -3.88
N ASN A 8 1.92 -27.23 -3.24
CA ASN A 8 3.34 -27.16 -3.57
C ASN A 8 3.71 -27.88 -4.89
N ILE A 9 3.52 -27.19 -6.02
CA ILE A 9 4.08 -27.63 -7.29
C ILE A 9 5.59 -27.32 -7.20
N PRO A 10 6.48 -28.33 -7.20
CA PRO A 10 7.90 -28.10 -7.13
C PRO A 10 8.33 -27.34 -8.39
N LYS A 11 8.59 -26.04 -8.25
CA LYS A 11 9.09 -25.20 -9.34
C LYS A 11 10.49 -25.64 -9.75
N THR A 12 10.76 -25.60 -11.05
CA THR A 12 12.08 -25.92 -11.60
C THR A 12 13.12 -24.88 -11.14
N LEU A 13 14.39 -25.25 -11.17
CA LEU A 13 15.50 -24.36 -10.78
C LEU A 13 15.52 -23.07 -11.63
N ALA A 14 15.14 -23.16 -12.90
CA ALA A 14 14.97 -22.03 -13.81
C ALA A 14 13.78 -21.13 -13.43
N GLN A 15 12.65 -21.70 -13.00
CA GLN A 15 11.51 -20.94 -12.48
C GLN A 15 11.86 -20.24 -11.15
N ARG A 16 12.63 -20.90 -10.27
CA ARG A 16 13.16 -20.26 -9.04
C ARG A 16 14.18 -19.16 -9.37
N GLN A 17 14.99 -19.33 -10.42
CA GLN A 17 15.89 -18.30 -10.92
C GLN A 17 15.15 -17.13 -11.58
N GLN A 18 14.03 -17.35 -12.27
CA GLN A 18 13.21 -16.25 -12.79
C GLN A 18 12.48 -15.50 -11.66
N LEU A 19 12.13 -16.19 -10.57
CA LEU A 19 11.61 -15.61 -9.34
C LEU A 19 12.71 -15.02 -8.43
N ARG A 20 13.92 -14.78 -8.96
CA ARG A 20 15.10 -14.24 -8.25
C ARG A 20 14.79 -12.89 -7.61
N GLN A 21 14.33 -12.94 -6.37
CA GLN A 21 15.02 -12.50 -5.17
C GLN A 21 13.95 -12.57 -4.09
N CYS A 22 14.08 -13.48 -3.13
CA CYS A 22 13.38 -13.26 -1.87
C CYS A 22 13.86 -11.89 -1.37
N PHE A 23 12.97 -10.92 -1.26
CA PHE A 23 13.32 -9.63 -0.68
C PHE A 23 13.63 -9.87 0.79
N LEU A 24 14.88 -10.17 1.09
CA LEU A 24 15.41 -10.10 2.44
C LEU A 24 15.49 -8.62 2.77
N LEU A 25 14.60 -8.17 3.66
CA LEU A 25 14.76 -6.91 4.36
C LEU A 25 16.13 -6.95 5.04
N SER A 26 17.12 -6.32 4.43
CA SER A 26 18.28 -5.89 5.20
C SER A 26 17.74 -4.87 6.18
N ASN A 27 17.96 -5.09 7.49
CA ASN A 27 17.79 -4.06 8.50
C ASN A 27 18.73 -2.90 8.14
N CYS A 28 18.29 -2.03 7.23
CA CYS A 28 18.95 -0.78 6.92
C CYS A 28 18.74 0.10 8.14
N GLN A 29 19.74 0.16 9.01
CA GLN A 29 19.84 1.20 10.02
C GLN A 29 20.07 2.51 9.28
N PHE A 30 18.98 3.21 8.97
CA PHE A 30 19.07 4.56 8.42
C PHE A 30 19.56 5.50 9.53
N LEU A 31 20.68 6.17 9.28
CA LEU A 31 21.40 6.97 10.28
C LEU A 31 20.62 8.22 10.73
N LYS A 32 19.60 8.65 9.99
CA LYS A 32 18.66 9.73 10.33
C LYS A 32 17.30 9.51 9.67
N ALA A 33 16.23 9.93 10.34
CA ALA A 33 14.92 10.10 9.70
C ALA A 33 15.06 11.13 8.57
N PHE A 34 14.62 10.75 7.37
CA PHE A 34 14.66 11.59 6.18
C PHE A 34 13.24 11.79 5.68
N GLU A 35 12.83 13.06 5.58
CA GLU A 35 11.51 13.46 5.11
C GLU A 35 11.65 14.51 4.00
N GLU A 36 11.01 14.25 2.86
CA GLU A 36 10.95 15.19 1.75
C GLU A 36 9.58 15.05 1.06
N ALA A 37 8.88 16.16 0.85
CA ALA A 37 7.57 16.16 0.21
C ALA A 37 7.57 17.02 -1.06
N SER A 38 6.92 16.52 -2.10
CA SER A 38 6.85 17.16 -3.42
C SER A 38 5.40 17.32 -3.88
N GLY A 39 5.13 18.40 -4.63
CA GLY A 39 3.78 18.75 -5.05
C GLY A 39 2.89 19.23 -3.90
N ASN A 40 3.48 19.91 -2.91
CA ASN A 40 2.76 20.41 -1.74
C ASN A 40 1.75 21.49 -2.14
N LYS A 41 0.52 21.33 -1.64
CA LYS A 41 -0.52 22.35 -1.70
C LYS A 41 -1.29 22.38 -0.38
N ILE A 42 -1.74 23.55 0.01
CA ILE A 42 -2.74 23.68 1.06
C ILE A 42 -4.07 23.24 0.47
N ILE A 43 -4.81 22.43 1.20
CA ILE A 43 -6.16 22.02 0.81
C ILE A 43 -7.15 22.35 1.91
N HIS A 44 -8.38 22.58 1.50
CA HIS A 44 -9.47 22.85 2.42
C HIS A 44 -10.37 21.64 2.59
N MET A 45 -10.99 21.51 3.76
CA MET A 45 -11.90 20.39 4.05
C MET A 45 -13.07 20.28 3.07
N TYR A 46 -13.49 21.37 2.41
CA TYR A 46 -14.56 21.28 1.40
C TYR A 46 -14.12 20.54 0.12
N GLU A 47 -12.84 20.52 -0.20
CA GLU A 47 -12.25 19.92 -1.42
C GLU A 47 -12.07 18.41 -1.34
N ILE A 48 -12.16 17.85 -0.13
CA ILE A 48 -11.98 16.43 0.14
C ILE A 48 -13.29 15.67 -0.09
N ASP A 49 -13.22 14.39 -0.44
CA ASP A 49 -14.41 13.54 -0.50
C ASP A 49 -15.08 13.37 0.87
N SER A 50 -16.41 13.26 0.88
CA SER A 50 -17.19 13.11 2.12
C SER A 50 -16.78 11.91 2.98
N LYS A 51 -16.43 10.77 2.38
CA LYS A 51 -15.98 9.57 3.09
C LYS A 51 -14.66 9.83 3.83
N ILE A 52 -13.73 10.53 3.19
CA ILE A 52 -12.43 10.87 3.78
C ILE A 52 -12.61 11.90 4.90
N LYS A 53 -13.51 12.88 4.76
CA LYS A 53 -13.82 13.83 5.85
C LYS A 53 -14.31 13.12 7.10
N VAL A 54 -15.23 12.15 6.93
CA VAL A 54 -15.75 11.34 8.04
C VAL A 54 -14.62 10.54 8.68
N LEU A 55 -13.75 9.94 7.88
CA LEU A 55 -12.60 9.17 8.35
C LEU A 55 -11.62 10.04 9.18
N LEU A 56 -11.22 11.20 8.65
CA LEU A 56 -10.36 12.15 9.35
C LEU A 56 -11.02 12.62 10.65
N THR A 57 -12.29 13.02 10.59
CA THR A 57 -13.05 13.51 11.74
C THR A 57 -13.17 12.46 12.84
N ARG A 58 -13.36 11.19 12.48
CA ARG A 58 -13.40 10.07 13.43
C ARG A 58 -12.05 9.85 14.11
N ARG A 59 -10.94 10.02 13.38
CA ARG A 59 -9.58 9.74 13.88
C ARG A 59 -9.02 10.86 14.76
N TYR A 60 -9.27 12.11 14.38
CA TYR A 60 -8.64 13.29 15.00
C TYR A 60 -9.62 14.24 15.69
N GLY A 61 -10.93 14.11 15.44
CA GLY A 61 -11.96 15.01 15.93
C GLY A 61 -12.18 16.23 15.03
N GLN A 62 -13.43 16.69 14.95
CA GLN A 62 -13.83 17.77 14.04
C GLN A 62 -13.17 19.11 14.38
N GLN A 63 -13.17 19.47 15.66
CA GLN A 63 -12.61 20.73 16.14
C GLN A 63 -11.11 20.83 15.85
N PHE A 64 -10.38 19.73 16.05
CA PHE A 64 -8.96 19.64 15.76
C PHE A 64 -8.68 19.94 14.29
N ILE A 65 -9.35 19.23 13.38
CA ILE A 65 -9.12 19.40 11.93
C ILE A 65 -9.44 20.82 11.48
N GLN A 66 -10.52 21.43 11.98
CA GLN A 66 -10.89 22.80 11.62
C GLN A 66 -9.88 23.85 12.09
N SER A 67 -9.15 23.57 13.17
CA SER A 67 -8.11 24.46 13.71
C SER A 67 -6.76 24.36 12.99
N GLN A 68 -6.57 23.36 12.14
CA GLN A 68 -5.28 23.05 11.53
C GLN A 68 -5.28 23.34 10.04
N THR A 69 -4.13 23.77 9.53
CA THR A 69 -3.90 23.83 8.08
C THR A 69 -3.61 22.42 7.58
N LEU A 70 -4.38 21.97 6.60
CA LEU A 70 -4.19 20.67 5.96
C LEU A 70 -3.34 20.85 4.69
N PHE A 71 -2.22 20.15 4.64
CA PHE A 71 -1.39 20.08 3.43
C PHE A 71 -1.63 18.75 2.73
N GLN A 72 -1.59 18.77 1.41
CA GLN A 72 -1.55 17.58 0.57
C GLN A 72 -0.31 17.61 -0.30
N CYS A 73 0.32 16.46 -0.50
CA CYS A 73 1.40 16.29 -1.46
C CYS A 73 1.09 15.15 -2.45
N SER A 74 1.73 15.16 -3.61
CA SER A 74 1.60 14.07 -4.60
C SER A 74 2.59 12.94 -4.33
N GLN A 75 3.71 13.25 -3.67
CA GLN A 75 4.72 12.29 -3.27
C GLN A 75 5.40 12.73 -1.97
N LEU A 76 5.61 11.75 -1.09
CA LEU A 76 6.32 11.87 0.18
C LEU A 76 7.45 10.84 0.19
N ILE A 77 8.67 11.28 0.46
CA ILE A 77 9.79 10.41 0.83
C ILE A 77 9.86 10.44 2.34
N HIS A 78 9.67 9.29 2.98
CA HIS A 78 9.69 9.17 4.44
C HIS A 78 10.47 7.92 4.81
N ASN A 79 11.55 8.06 5.60
CA ASN A 79 12.47 6.97 5.96
C ASN A 79 12.95 6.18 4.72
N HIS A 80 13.32 6.91 3.66
CA HIS A 80 13.78 6.37 2.37
C HIS A 80 12.75 5.56 1.58
N VAL A 81 11.49 5.57 2.02
CA VAL A 81 10.35 5.01 1.29
C VAL A 81 9.67 6.11 0.51
N ILE A 82 9.50 5.91 -0.79
CA ILE A 82 8.82 6.88 -1.66
C ILE A 82 7.34 6.48 -1.75
N TYR A 83 6.49 7.24 -1.09
CA TYR A 83 5.03 7.17 -1.19
C TYR A 83 4.58 8.09 -2.32
N LYS A 84 3.75 7.57 -3.23
CA LYS A 84 3.16 8.33 -4.33
C LYS A 84 1.66 8.15 -4.33
N GLN A 85 0.94 9.23 -4.59
CA GLN A 85 -0.50 9.17 -4.80
C GLN A 85 -0.83 8.18 -5.93
N HIS A 86 -1.89 7.40 -5.76
CA HIS A 86 -2.35 6.32 -6.64
C HIS A 86 -1.44 5.09 -6.75
N ALA A 87 -0.26 5.07 -6.14
CA ALA A 87 0.57 3.87 -6.10
C ALA A 87 0.00 2.83 -5.11
N VAL A 88 0.26 1.56 -5.40
CA VAL A 88 -0.19 0.41 -4.60
C VAL A 88 0.95 -0.13 -3.75
N TYR A 89 0.66 -0.54 -2.51
CA TYR A 89 1.65 -1.13 -1.61
C TYR A 89 1.09 -2.39 -0.97
N VAL A 90 1.99 -3.29 -0.56
CA VAL A 90 1.64 -4.43 0.29
C VAL A 90 1.75 -3.98 1.74
N TYR A 91 0.67 -4.10 2.51
CA TYR A 91 0.67 -3.67 3.91
C TYR A 91 0.69 -4.82 4.90
N ASP A 92 0.15 -5.98 4.52
CA ASP A 92 0.22 -7.20 5.30
C ASP A 92 0.18 -8.44 4.41
N LEU A 93 0.39 -9.60 5.02
CA LEU A 93 0.19 -10.91 4.42
C LEU A 93 -0.86 -11.68 5.23
N GLU A 94 -1.85 -12.25 4.55
CA GLU A 94 -2.85 -13.11 5.16
C GLU A 94 -2.19 -14.34 5.81
N HIS A 95 -2.55 -14.64 7.05
CA HIS A 95 -1.76 -15.48 7.96
C HIS A 95 -1.54 -16.93 7.50
N VAL A 96 -2.47 -17.53 6.76
CA VAL A 96 -2.42 -18.97 6.44
C VAL A 96 -1.73 -19.23 5.11
N GLU A 97 -1.98 -18.37 4.12
CA GLU A 97 -1.54 -18.60 2.73
C GLU A 97 -0.46 -17.61 2.26
N GLU A 98 -0.03 -16.69 3.14
CA GLU A 98 0.88 -15.59 2.81
C GLU A 98 0.40 -14.75 1.61
N ILE A 99 -0.93 -14.64 1.44
CA ILE A 99 -1.51 -13.83 0.36
C ILE A 99 -1.24 -12.36 0.67
N PRO A 100 -0.63 -11.59 -0.24
CA PRO A 100 -0.41 -10.18 -0.05
C PRO A 100 -1.73 -9.42 0.01
N LEU A 101 -1.84 -8.56 1.02
CA LEU A 101 -2.90 -7.59 1.17
C LEU A 101 -2.41 -6.24 0.68
N PHE A 102 -3.19 -5.61 -0.18
CA PHE A 102 -2.80 -4.39 -0.89
C PHE A 102 -3.63 -3.20 -0.43
N PHE A 103 -3.04 -2.01 -0.48
CA PHE A 103 -3.80 -0.77 -0.50
C PHE A 103 -3.32 0.13 -1.64
N GLN A 104 -4.18 1.03 -2.08
CA GLN A 104 -3.83 2.12 -2.98
C GLN A 104 -3.83 3.44 -2.21
N ILE A 105 -2.80 4.27 -2.41
CA ILE A 105 -2.77 5.61 -1.81
C ILE A 105 -3.78 6.52 -2.52
N VAL A 106 -4.73 7.06 -1.76
CA VAL A 106 -5.71 8.03 -2.27
C VAL A 106 -5.22 9.45 -2.04
N HIS A 107 -4.74 9.77 -0.84
CA HIS A 107 -4.12 11.05 -0.51
C HIS A 107 -2.93 10.87 0.43
N ILE A 108 -1.97 11.78 0.33
CA ILE A 108 -0.91 11.96 1.32
C ILE A 108 -1.12 13.33 1.92
N LEU A 109 -1.37 13.38 3.22
CA LEU A 109 -1.75 14.60 3.93
C LEU A 109 -0.77 14.88 5.06
N GLN A 110 -0.58 16.15 5.38
CA GLN A 110 0.10 16.60 6.59
C GLN A 110 -0.88 17.34 7.49
N LEU A 111 -1.00 16.90 8.73
CA LEU A 111 -1.85 17.50 9.75
C LEU A 111 -1.04 17.64 11.04
N ASN A 112 -0.92 18.86 11.57
CA ASN A 112 -0.13 19.13 12.79
C ASN A 112 1.30 18.55 12.74
N GLN A 113 2.00 18.78 11.62
CA GLN A 113 3.34 18.24 11.34
C GLN A 113 3.44 16.72 11.23
N GLU A 114 2.35 15.96 11.42
CA GLU A 114 2.28 14.52 11.21
C GLU A 114 1.89 14.20 9.76
N TRP A 115 2.67 13.34 9.10
CA TRP A 115 2.33 12.79 7.79
C TRP A 115 1.40 11.59 7.94
N ILE A 116 0.29 11.63 7.20
CA ILE A 116 -0.71 10.57 7.16
C ILE A 116 -0.98 10.17 5.72
N VAL A 117 -1.19 8.89 5.50
CA VAL A 117 -1.52 8.34 4.18
C VAL A 117 -2.95 7.82 4.24
N VAL A 118 -3.83 8.46 3.48
CA VAL A 118 -5.20 7.97 3.28
C VAL A 118 -5.15 6.93 2.17
N VAL A 119 -5.61 5.73 2.46
CA VAL A 119 -5.51 4.58 1.56
C VAL A 119 -6.87 3.95 1.33
N ASP A 120 -7.04 3.33 0.18
CA ASP A 120 -8.13 2.40 -0.11
C ASP A 120 -7.61 0.97 -0.01
N LEU A 121 -8.20 0.18 0.89
CA LEU A 121 -7.85 -1.21 1.11
C LEU A 121 -8.43 -2.06 -0.04
N LEU A 122 -7.54 -2.67 -0.80
CA LEU A 122 -7.91 -3.48 -1.95
C LEU A 122 -8.15 -4.92 -1.53
N ASN A 123 -9.20 -5.52 -2.07
CA ASN A 123 -9.43 -6.95 -1.94
C ASN A 123 -8.54 -7.71 -2.93
N THR A 124 -7.94 -8.81 -2.49
CA THR A 124 -7.19 -9.71 -3.36
C THR A 124 -8.13 -10.80 -3.85
N ASP A 125 -8.68 -10.64 -5.05
CA ASP A 125 -9.70 -11.55 -5.61
C ASP A 125 -9.11 -12.91 -6.01
N GLY A 126 -7.80 -12.96 -6.28
CA GLY A 126 -7.09 -14.19 -6.60
C GLY A 126 -5.81 -13.96 -7.40
N PHE A 127 -5.06 -15.03 -7.66
CA PHE A 127 -3.82 -14.99 -8.43
C PHE A 127 -4.01 -15.55 -9.85
N SER A 128 -3.64 -14.76 -10.86
CA SER A 128 -3.64 -15.19 -12.25
C SER A 128 -2.28 -15.78 -12.61
N THR A 129 -2.23 -17.09 -12.82
CA THR A 129 -1.00 -17.79 -13.26
C THR A 129 -0.58 -17.41 -14.68
N LYS A 130 -1.54 -17.04 -15.55
CA LYS A 130 -1.28 -16.60 -16.93
C LYS A 130 -0.56 -15.26 -16.99
N LEU A 131 -0.96 -14.32 -16.13
CA LEU A 131 -0.37 -12.97 -16.06
C LEU A 131 0.73 -12.86 -15.01
N TRP A 132 0.84 -13.87 -14.16
CA TRP A 132 1.70 -13.87 -12.98
C TRP A 132 1.44 -12.66 -12.07
N SER A 133 0.16 -12.37 -11.82
CA SER A 133 -0.27 -11.16 -11.12
C SER A 133 -1.45 -11.43 -10.19
N TYR A 134 -1.57 -10.65 -9.12
CA TYR A 134 -2.75 -10.65 -8.26
C TYR A 134 -3.84 -9.80 -8.90
N ARG A 135 -5.05 -10.33 -8.95
CA ARG A 135 -6.25 -9.56 -9.26
C ARG A 135 -6.70 -8.84 -7.99
N VAL A 136 -6.99 -7.56 -8.13
CA VAL A 136 -7.44 -6.73 -7.02
C VAL A 136 -8.69 -5.94 -7.40
N SER A 137 -9.51 -5.68 -6.39
CA SER A 137 -10.72 -4.86 -6.52
C SER A 137 -10.82 -3.88 -5.36
N SER A 138 -11.34 -2.68 -5.64
CA SER A 138 -11.68 -1.70 -4.61
C SER A 138 -13.12 -1.91 -4.15
N TYR A 139 -13.34 -1.79 -2.84
CA TYR A 139 -14.66 -1.72 -2.22
C TYR A 139 -14.88 -0.38 -1.51
N ASP A 140 -14.14 0.66 -1.89
CA ASP A 140 -14.10 1.96 -1.20
C ASP A 140 -13.86 1.83 0.32
N ARG A 141 -12.97 0.92 0.72
CA ARG A 141 -12.66 0.65 2.13
C ARG A 141 -11.48 1.52 2.53
N LEU A 142 -11.79 2.75 2.93
CA LEU A 142 -10.76 3.73 3.27
C LEU A 142 -10.21 3.53 4.69
N ASP A 143 -8.91 3.73 4.84
CA ASP A 143 -8.21 3.75 6.13
C ASP A 143 -7.10 4.82 6.17
N ILE A 144 -6.60 5.13 7.37
CA ILE A 144 -5.47 6.03 7.60
C ILE A 144 -4.28 5.22 8.09
N VAL A 145 -3.22 5.21 7.29
CA VAL A 145 -1.98 4.51 7.58
C VAL A 145 -0.88 5.54 7.89
N SER A 146 -0.16 5.32 8.97
CA SER A 146 1.10 6.03 9.21
C SER A 146 2.18 5.46 8.28
N PRO A 147 2.97 6.29 7.58
CA PRO A 147 4.12 5.83 6.79
C PRO A 147 5.02 4.84 7.55
N ASN A 148 5.15 5.02 8.87
CA ASN A 148 5.96 4.20 9.76
C ASN A 148 5.48 2.75 9.95
N ASN A 149 4.23 2.44 9.63
CA ASN A 149 3.62 1.17 9.98
C ASN A 149 3.61 0.14 8.85
N LEU A 150 4.25 0.43 7.71
CA LEU A 150 4.37 -0.55 6.64
C LEU A 150 5.34 -1.64 7.04
N LYS A 151 4.89 -2.90 6.96
CA LYS A 151 5.69 -4.07 7.34
C LYS A 151 6.39 -4.71 6.14
N TYR A 152 5.82 -4.55 4.94
CA TYR A 152 6.25 -5.29 3.75
C TYR A 152 6.45 -4.34 2.57
N TYR A 153 7.35 -4.74 1.68
CA TYR A 153 7.57 -4.17 0.35
C TYR A 153 7.38 -2.65 0.24
N HIS A 154 8.39 -1.90 0.67
CA HIS A 154 8.40 -0.44 0.70
C HIS A 154 8.56 0.24 -0.67
N LYS A 155 8.23 -0.45 -1.76
CA LYS A 155 8.27 0.12 -3.11
C LYS A 155 6.86 0.15 -3.66
N GLY A 156 6.45 1.31 -4.17
CA GLY A 156 5.18 1.47 -4.88
C GLY A 156 5.10 0.53 -6.09
N LEU A 157 3.98 -0.16 -6.19
CA LEU A 157 3.61 -1.07 -7.25
C LEU A 157 2.67 -0.36 -8.23
N ASP A 158 2.79 -0.76 -9.49
CA ASP A 158 1.88 -0.31 -10.54
C ASP A 158 0.59 -1.13 -10.51
N LEU A 159 -0.53 -0.47 -10.79
CA LEU A 159 -1.85 -1.07 -10.97
C LEU A 159 -2.20 -1.06 -12.46
N TYR A 160 -2.38 -2.23 -13.04
CA TYR A 160 -2.71 -2.38 -14.46
C TYR A 160 -4.17 -2.78 -14.63
N LYS A 161 -4.82 -2.31 -15.68
CA LYS A 161 -6.15 -2.77 -16.08
C LYS A 161 -6.04 -3.77 -17.23
N VAL A 162 -6.54 -4.98 -17.01
CA VAL A 162 -6.60 -6.05 -18.02
C VAL A 162 -8.06 -6.48 -18.13
N ASP A 163 -8.66 -6.24 -19.30
CA ASP A 163 -10.10 -6.40 -19.54
C ASP A 163 -10.93 -5.60 -18.52
N HIS A 164 -11.68 -6.31 -17.66
CA HIS A 164 -12.52 -5.74 -16.61
C HIS A 164 -11.90 -5.83 -15.21
N PHE A 165 -10.63 -6.25 -15.11
CA PHE A 165 -9.96 -6.49 -13.84
C PHE A 165 -8.76 -5.57 -13.65
N HIS A 166 -8.51 -5.19 -12.40
CA HIS A 166 -7.23 -4.58 -12.04
C HIS A 166 -6.27 -5.64 -11.53
N VAL A 167 -5.00 -5.51 -11.88
CA VAL A 167 -3.96 -6.46 -11.51
C VAL A 167 -2.71 -5.75 -11.00
N VAL A 168 -2.07 -6.38 -10.02
CA VAL A 168 -0.81 -5.94 -9.42
C VAL A 168 0.21 -7.06 -9.57
N ASN A 169 1.40 -6.72 -10.05
CA ASN A 169 2.49 -7.67 -10.21
C ASN A 169 3.51 -7.51 -9.08
N LEU A 170 3.92 -8.64 -8.49
CA LEU A 170 5.01 -8.70 -7.54
C LEU A 170 6.21 -9.36 -8.21
N THR A 171 7.36 -8.67 -8.19
CA THR A 171 8.61 -9.21 -8.74
C THR A 171 9.21 -10.32 -7.88
N SER A 172 8.74 -10.47 -6.65
CA SER A 172 9.25 -11.43 -5.67
C SER A 172 8.13 -11.99 -4.80
N ARG A 173 8.29 -13.24 -4.34
CA ARG A 173 7.44 -13.79 -3.28
C ARG A 173 7.76 -13.10 -1.95
N LEU A 174 6.73 -12.73 -1.21
CA LEU A 174 6.83 -12.24 0.16
C LEU A 174 6.57 -13.38 1.13
N THR A 175 7.34 -13.44 2.22
CA THR A 175 7.22 -14.43 3.29
C THR A 175 7.43 -13.74 4.63
N LYS A 176 6.74 -14.15 5.68
CA LYS A 176 6.99 -13.60 7.03
C LYS A 176 8.37 -14.06 7.49
N ALA A 177 9.23 -13.13 7.93
CA ALA A 177 10.45 -13.49 8.63
C ALA A 177 10.06 -13.96 10.04
N ASN A 178 10.42 -15.19 10.39
CA ASN A 178 10.24 -15.73 11.74
C ASN A 178 11.21 -15.10 12.72
#